data_AF-A0A0N9I1G2-F1
#
_entry.id   AF-A0A0N9I1G2-F1
#
_cell.length_a   1.000
_cell.length_b   1.000
_cell.length_c   1.000
_cell.angle_alpha   90.00
_cell.angle_beta   90.00
_cell.angle_gamma   90.00
#
_symmetry.space_group_name_H-M   'P 1'
#
loop_
_entity.id
_entity.type
_entity.pdbx_description
1 polymer ?
#
loop_
_entity_poly.entity_id
_entity_poly.type
_entity_poly.pdbx_seq_one_letter_code
_entity_poly.pdbx_strand_id
1 'polypeptide(L)' 'MRHPWRVSTTRGTVSSGLRWADPTRTDIPEDLLRGEGIQMPGNIADPAQRLTRTDLRDLLGSNV' A
#
# COMPACT_ATOMS: atom_id res chain seq x y z
N MET A 1 11.89 7.46 3.39
CA MET A 1 10.89 6.82 2.51
C MET A 1 9.93 7.89 1.99
N ARG A 2 9.72 8.02 0.67
CA ARG A 2 8.80 9.04 0.11
C ARG A 2 7.31 8.70 0.25
N HIS A 3 6.96 7.42 0.41
CA HIS A 3 5.56 6.95 0.44
C HIS A 3 5.29 5.98 1.60
N PRO A 4 5.31 6.44 2.87
CA PRO A 4 5.17 5.56 4.03
C PRO A 4 3.80 4.85 4.11
N TRP A 5 2.74 5.41 3.51
CA TRP A 5 1.38 4.83 3.48
C TRP A 5 1.25 3.59 2.58
N ARG A 6 2.25 3.31 1.74
CA ARG A 6 2.30 2.10 0.90
C ARG A 6 2.75 0.86 1.65
N VAL A 7 3.12 1.00 2.93
CA VAL A 7 3.52 -0.12 3.78
C VAL A 7 2.30 -0.65 4.52
N SER A 8 1.88 -1.86 4.20
CA SER A 8 0.81 -2.59 4.87
C SER A 8 1.34 -3.72 5.74
N THR A 9 0.52 -4.16 6.69
CA THR A 9 0.79 -5.36 7.50
C THR A 9 0.61 -6.62 6.65
N THR A 10 1.06 -7.76 7.16
CA THR A 10 0.82 -9.07 6.52
C THR A 10 -0.68 -9.40 6.33
N ARG A 11 -1.55 -8.73 7.12
CA ARG A 11 -3.01 -8.83 7.04
C ARG A 11 -3.63 -7.92 5.98
N GLY A 12 -2.85 -7.05 5.32
CA GLY A 12 -3.36 -6.11 4.31
C GLY A 12 -3.93 -4.81 4.89
N THR A 13 -3.75 -4.56 6.18
CA THR A 13 -4.17 -3.29 6.81
C THR A 13 -3.03 -2.26 6.78
N VAL A 14 -3.36 -0.98 6.85
CA VAL A 14 -2.36 0.05 7.12
C VAL A 14 -1.78 -0.16 8.53
N SER A 15 -0.48 0.12 8.70
CA SER A 15 0.17 0.05 10.01
C SER A 15 -0.35 1.14 10.95
N SER A 16 -0.76 0.78 12.16
CA SER A 16 -1.17 1.74 13.22
C SER A 16 -0.03 2.65 13.68
N GLY A 17 1.21 2.24 13.44
CA GLY A 17 2.42 3.03 13.71
C GLY A 17 2.76 4.04 12.62
N LEU A 18 1.96 4.15 11.54
CA LEU A 18 2.23 5.09 10.47
C LEU A 18 2.24 6.52 11.02
N ARG A 19 3.27 7.28 10.66
CA ARG A 19 3.41 8.71 10.95
C ARG A 19 3.74 9.44 9.67
N TRP A 20 3.03 10.52 9.40
CA TRP A 20 3.38 11.43 8.34
C TRP A 20 4.71 12.12 8.68
N ALA A 21 5.60 12.23 7.71
CA ALA A 21 6.84 12.99 7.88
C ALA A 21 6.55 14.49 7.98
N ASP A 22 5.52 14.94 7.26
CA ASP A 22 4.95 16.28 7.38
C ASP A 22 3.86 16.27 8.48
N PRO A 23 4.01 17.05 9.56
CA PRO A 23 3.04 17.10 10.66
C PRO A 23 1.71 17.79 10.27
N THR A 24 1.67 18.55 9.17
CA THR A 24 0.46 19.24 8.71
C THR A 24 -0.43 18.34 7.86
N ARG A 25 0.09 17.19 7.45
CA ARG A 25 -0.63 16.23 6.62
C ARG A 25 -1.68 15.49 7.44
N THR A 26 -2.91 15.52 6.97
CA THR A 26 -4.07 14.88 7.63
C THR A 26 -4.73 13.80 6.77
N ASP A 27 -4.13 13.46 5.62
CA ASP A 27 -4.68 12.43 4.74
C ASP A 27 -4.90 11.12 5.50
N ILE A 28 -5.98 10.42 5.14
CA ILE A 28 -6.25 9.07 5.62
C ILE A 28 -5.49 8.09 4.70
N PRO A 29 -4.58 7.26 5.22
CA PRO A 29 -3.78 6.35 4.41
C PRO A 29 -4.58 5.42 3.49
N GLU A 30 -5.70 4.91 4.01
CA GLU A 30 -6.62 4.04 3.27
C GLU A 30 -7.26 4.79 2.10
N ASP A 31 -7.55 6.08 2.24
CA ASP A 31 -8.11 6.91 1.18
C ASP A 31 -7.10 7.12 0.06
N LEU A 32 -5.82 7.31 0.40
CA LEU A 32 -4.74 7.42 -0.59
C LEU A 32 -4.57 6.11 -1.36
N LEU A 33 -4.56 4.97 -0.66
CA LEU A 33 -4.45 3.66 -1.29
C LEU A 33 -5.64 3.40 -2.24
N ARG A 34 -6.86 3.77 -1.82
CA ARG A 34 -8.05 3.69 -2.67
C ARG A 34 -7.96 4.62 -3.89
N GLY A 35 -7.44 5.83 -3.72
CA GLY A 35 -7.16 6.75 -4.83
C GLY A 35 -6.09 6.24 -5.82
N GLU A 36 -5.18 5.39 -5.34
CA GLU A 36 -4.20 4.68 -6.17
C GLU A 36 -4.76 3.41 -6.84
N GLY A 37 -6.04 3.09 -6.63
CA GLY A 37 -6.73 1.94 -7.23
C GLY A 37 -6.70 0.65 -6.41
N ILE A 38 -6.17 0.69 -5.19
CA ILE A 38 -6.18 -0.45 -4.27
C ILE A 38 -7.57 -0.60 -3.65
N GLN A 39 -8.18 -1.75 -3.87
CA GLN A 39 -9.46 -2.13 -3.28
C GLN A 39 -9.23 -2.49 -1.81
N MET A 40 -10.01 -1.89 -0.91
CA MET A 40 -9.88 -2.11 0.53
C MET A 40 -11.24 -2.42 1.19
N PRO A 41 -11.90 -3.54 0.87
CA PRO A 41 -13.15 -3.93 1.53
C PRO A 41 -12.94 -4.02 3.05
N GLY A 42 -13.68 -3.22 3.82
CA GLY A 42 -13.54 -3.18 5.28
C GLY A 42 -12.16 -2.74 5.78
N ASN A 43 -11.46 -1.86 5.04
CA ASN A 43 -10.11 -1.36 5.33
C ASN A 43 -9.00 -2.42 5.30
N ILE A 44 -9.27 -3.55 4.63
CA ILE A 44 -8.28 -4.59 4.37
C ILE A 44 -8.03 -4.61 2.87
N ALA A 45 -6.78 -4.43 2.44
CA ALA A 45 -6.41 -4.54 1.03
C ALA A 45 -6.82 -5.91 0.48
N ASP A 46 -7.48 -5.89 -0.68
CA ASP A 46 -7.96 -7.10 -1.35
C ASP A 46 -6.79 -8.07 -1.61
N PRO A 47 -6.81 -9.28 -1.03
CA PRO A 47 -5.78 -10.28 -1.26
C PRO A 47 -5.57 -10.64 -2.73
N ALA A 48 -6.59 -10.47 -3.59
CA ALA A 48 -6.48 -10.71 -5.03
C ALA A 48 -5.54 -9.71 -5.72
N GLN A 49 -5.31 -8.54 -5.13
CA GLN A 49 -4.36 -7.54 -5.63
C GLN A 49 -2.96 -7.69 -5.03
N ARG A 50 -2.70 -8.75 -4.25
CA ARG A 50 -1.39 -9.01 -3.65
C ARG A 50 -0.42 -9.52 -4.73
N LEU A 51 0.65 -8.76 -4.96
CA LEU A 51 1.76 -9.21 -5.79
C LEU A 51 2.47 -10.39 -5.11
N THR A 52 2.57 -11.50 -5.82
CA THR A 52 3.41 -12.63 -5.44
C THR A 52 4.88 -12.33 -5.75
N ARG A 53 5.78 -13.18 -5.27
CA ARG A 53 7.21 -13.10 -5.61
C ARG A 53 7.44 -13.20 -7.12
N THR A 54 6.63 -14.01 -7.81
CA THR A 54 6.69 -14.19 -9.26
C THR A 54 6.23 -12.91 -9.95
N ASP A 55 5.09 -12.35 -9.57
CA ASP A 55 4.58 -11.10 -10.16
C ASP A 55 5.58 -9.95 -10.00
N LEU A 56 6.21 -9.84 -8.82
CA LEU A 56 7.24 -8.84 -8.58
C LEU A 56 8.48 -9.06 -9.46
N ARG A 57 8.92 -10.32 -9.62
CA ARG A 57 10.04 -10.65 -10.51
C ARG A 57 9.72 -10.28 -11.95
N ASP A 58 8.51 -10.56 -12.42
CA ASP A 58 8.12 -10.34 -13.80
C ASP A 58 7.98 -8.83 -14.09
N LEU A 59 7.47 -8.05 -13.14
CA LEU A 59 7.43 -6.58 -13.20
C LEU A 59 8.84 -5.95 -13.22
N LEU A 60 9.78 -6.49 -12.45
CA LEU A 60 11.16 -5.98 -12.38
C LEU A 60 12.05 -6.50 -13.51
N GLY A 61 11.76 -7.69 -14.04
CA GLY A 61 12.50 -8.35 -15.12
C GLY A 61 12.08 -7.92 -16.53
N SER A 62 10.91 -7.30 -16.67
CA SER A 62 10.45 -6.71 -17.94
C SER A 62 11.09 -5.35 -18.26
N ASN A 63 12.17 -4.97 -17.56
CA ASN A 63 12.95 -3.76 -17.81
C ASN A 63 14.44 -4.06 -18.07
N VAL A 64 14.72 -5.11 -18.85
CA VAL A 64 16.04 -5.36 -19.44
C VAL A 64 15.92 -5.42 -20.96
#